data_AF-A0A0K9HC32-F1
#
_entry.id   AF-A0A0K9HC32-F1
#
_cell.length_a   1.000
_cell.length_b   1.000
_cell.length_c   1.000
_cell.angle_alpha   90.00
_cell.angle_beta   90.00
_cell.angle_gamma   90.00
#
_symmetry.space_group_name_H-M   'P 1'
#
loop_
_entity.id
_entity.type
_entity.pdbx_description
1 polymer ?
#
loop_
_entity_poly.entity_id
_entity_poly.type
_entity_poly.pdbx_seq_one_letter_code
_entity_poly.pdbx_strand_id
1 'polypeptide(L)'
;MYYYDAADRQTNQLSANIEKAINGEYTAIQCYAKLAEMAPSKGVRQQILEIREDEKRHFQQFVQMYTQLTGRQPQPKILERCPNKYMKGLEFALKDEQETVDFYLDIADRAPSQYIRETFRRAAADEQNHAVWFLYFFTKGRS
;
A
#
# COMPACT_ATOMS: atom_id res chain seq x y z
N MET A 1 6.34 -14.55 33.98
CA MET A 1 5.08 -13.86 33.61
C MET A 1 5.30 -12.68 32.67
N TYR A 2 6.38 -11.90 32.80
CA TYR A 2 6.68 -10.74 31.93
C TYR A 2 6.88 -11.03 30.43
N TYR A 3 7.31 -12.24 30.04
CA TYR A 3 7.56 -12.59 28.63
C TYR A 3 6.29 -12.75 27.79
N TYR A 4 5.19 -13.22 28.40
CA TYR A 4 3.91 -13.39 27.67
C TYR A 4 3.29 -12.02 27.31
N ASP A 5 3.37 -11.05 28.22
CA ASP A 5 2.87 -9.69 28.01
C ASP A 5 3.59 -8.92 26.89
N ALA A 6 4.89 -9.16 26.70
CA ALA A 6 5.67 -8.50 25.67
C ALA A 6 5.40 -9.07 24.27
N ALA A 7 5.28 -10.40 24.17
CA ALA A 7 4.97 -11.09 22.92
C ALA A 7 3.55 -10.77 22.42
N ASP A 8 2.58 -10.67 23.34
CA ASP A 8 1.20 -10.32 23.00
C ASP A 8 1.09 -8.86 22.52
N ARG A 9 1.79 -7.93 23.17
CA ARG A 9 1.90 -6.53 22.71
C ARG A 9 2.54 -6.40 21.33
N GLN A 10 3.61 -7.13 21.06
CA GLN A 10 4.26 -7.10 19.74
C GLN A 10 3.35 -7.66 18.64
N THR A 11 2.60 -8.72 18.95
CA THR A 11 1.63 -9.33 18.03
C THR A 11 0.46 -8.37 17.75
N ASN A 12 -0.05 -7.69 18.78
CA ASN A 12 -1.10 -6.68 18.66
C ASN A 12 -0.65 -5.45 17.84
N GLN A 13 0.59 -5.00 17.99
CA GLN A 13 1.12 -3.90 17.18
C GLN A 13 1.28 -4.32 15.71
N LEU A 14 1.79 -5.53 15.46
CA LEU A 14 1.98 -6.03 14.11
C LEU A 14 0.64 -6.21 13.39
N SER A 15 -0.38 -6.79 14.06
CA SER A 15 -1.70 -6.94 13.46
C SER A 15 -2.35 -5.60 13.15
N ALA A 16 -2.22 -4.60 14.03
CA ALA A 16 -2.71 -3.24 13.78
C ALA A 16 -1.99 -2.58 12.59
N ASN A 17 -0.67 -2.77 12.46
CA ASN A 17 0.09 -2.25 11.34
C ASN A 17 -0.32 -2.93 10.01
N ILE A 18 -0.53 -4.24 10.01
CA ILE A 18 -1.00 -4.97 8.83
C ILE A 18 -2.43 -4.53 8.47
N GLU A 19 -3.31 -4.32 9.44
CA GLU A 19 -4.65 -3.75 9.18
C GLU A 19 -4.57 -2.37 8.54
N LYS A 20 -3.64 -1.51 9.01
CA LYS A 20 -3.38 -0.22 8.37
C LYS A 20 -2.89 -0.38 6.93
N ALA A 21 -1.96 -1.30 6.67
CA ALA A 21 -1.48 -1.60 5.31
C ALA A 21 -2.64 -2.05 4.40
N ILE A 22 -3.49 -2.97 4.86
CA ILE A 22 -4.69 -3.42 4.13
C ILE A 22 -5.60 -2.25 3.74
N ASN A 23 -5.81 -1.31 4.65
CA ASN A 23 -6.64 -0.13 4.37
C ASN A 23 -5.98 0.83 3.37
N GLY A 24 -4.65 0.98 3.44
CA GLY A 24 -3.84 1.73 2.46
C GLY A 24 -3.99 1.13 1.07
N GLU A 25 -3.65 -0.15 0.90
CA GLU A 25 -3.77 -0.87 -0.37
C GLU A 25 -5.19 -0.81 -0.94
N TYR A 26 -6.19 -1.00 -0.09
CA TYR A 26 -7.59 -0.91 -0.52
C TYR A 26 -7.94 0.49 -1.03
N THR A 27 -7.38 1.54 -0.43
CA THR A 27 -7.54 2.93 -0.88
C THR A 27 -6.82 3.16 -2.23
N ALA A 28 -5.58 2.68 -2.36
CA ALA A 28 -4.77 2.77 -3.58
C ALA A 28 -5.45 2.07 -4.76
N ILE A 29 -5.94 0.83 -4.60
CA ILE A 29 -6.67 0.07 -5.63
C ILE A 29 -7.84 0.87 -6.22
N GLN A 30 -8.58 1.57 -5.36
CA GLN A 30 -9.73 2.37 -5.77
C GLN A 30 -9.31 3.71 -6.41
N CYS A 31 -8.25 4.33 -5.88
CA CYS A 31 -7.72 5.55 -6.47
C CYS A 31 -7.17 5.30 -7.88
N TYR A 32 -6.45 4.19 -8.07
CA TYR A 32 -5.76 3.91 -9.33
C TYR A 32 -6.72 3.45 -10.41
N ALA A 33 -7.84 2.82 -10.04
CA ALA A 33 -8.96 2.60 -10.95
C ALA A 33 -9.46 3.93 -11.53
N LYS A 34 -9.68 4.92 -10.66
CA LYS A 34 -10.17 6.24 -11.06
C LYS A 34 -9.13 7.04 -11.84
N LEU A 35 -7.84 6.99 -11.45
CA LEU A 35 -6.77 7.66 -12.20
C LEU A 35 -6.61 7.08 -13.60
N ALA A 36 -6.77 5.76 -13.77
CA ALA A 36 -6.73 5.11 -15.06
C ALA A 36 -7.86 5.57 -16.00
N GLU A 37 -9.05 5.86 -15.46
CA GLU A 37 -10.16 6.43 -16.23
C GLU A 37 -9.89 7.87 -16.69
N MET A 38 -9.15 8.64 -15.89
CA MET A 38 -8.79 10.03 -16.18
C MET A 38 -7.48 10.17 -16.99
N ALA A 39 -6.80 9.05 -17.28
CA ALA A 39 -5.47 9.09 -17.88
C ALA A 39 -5.49 9.67 -19.32
N PRO A 40 -4.55 10.57 -19.67
CA PRO A 40 -4.58 11.31 -20.94
C PRO A 40 -4.13 10.47 -22.15
N SER A 41 -3.58 9.27 -21.93
CA SER A 41 -3.14 8.39 -23.02
C SER A 41 -3.28 6.93 -22.64
N LYS A 42 -3.37 6.08 -23.66
CA LYS A 42 -3.49 4.62 -23.49
C LYS A 42 -2.30 4.02 -22.75
N GLY A 43 -1.08 4.53 -22.99
CA GLY A 43 0.13 4.07 -22.31
C GLY A 43 0.14 4.40 -20.82
N VAL A 44 -0.21 5.64 -20.46
CA VAL A 44 -0.33 6.04 -19.04
C VAL A 44 -1.42 5.26 -18.34
N ARG A 45 -2.57 5.08 -19.00
CA ARG A 45 -3.67 4.26 -18.48
C ARG A 45 -3.20 2.83 -18.18
N GLN A 46 -2.48 2.22 -19.12
CA GLN A 46 -2.01 0.84 -18.98
C GLN A 46 -1.03 0.71 -17.79
N GLN A 47 -0.08 1.64 -17.66
CA GLN A 47 0.86 1.62 -16.53
C GLN A 47 0.16 1.79 -15.18
N ILE A 48 -0.83 2.69 -15.07
CA ILE A 48 -1.61 2.86 -13.83
C ILE A 48 -2.42 1.59 -13.50
N LEU A 49 -2.94 0.89 -14.52
CA LEU A 49 -3.63 -0.37 -14.32
C LEU A 49 -2.68 -1.50 -13.88
N GLU A 50 -1.45 -1.51 -14.36
CA GLU A 50 -0.42 -2.45 -13.90
C GLU A 50 -0.07 -2.21 -12.43
N ILE A 51 0.22 -0.97 -12.04
CA ILE A 51 0.43 -0.57 -10.63
C ILE A 51 -0.77 -1.01 -9.77
N ARG A 52 -2.00 -0.78 -10.25
CA ARG A 52 -3.21 -1.25 -9.54
C ARG A 52 -3.27 -2.77 -9.34
N GLU A 53 -2.79 -3.57 -10.29
CA GLU A 53 -2.74 -5.02 -10.11
C GLU A 53 -1.65 -5.42 -9.09
N ASP A 54 -0.63 -4.60 -8.89
CA ASP A 54 0.41 -4.79 -7.87
C ASP A 54 -0.21 -4.54 -6.48
N GLU A 55 -0.96 -3.45 -6.30
CA GLU A 55 -1.67 -3.17 -5.02
C GLU A 55 -2.67 -4.26 -4.65
N LYS A 56 -3.36 -4.86 -5.62
CA LYS A 56 -4.24 -6.00 -5.34
C LYS A 56 -3.47 -7.20 -4.82
N ARG A 57 -2.25 -7.44 -5.30
CA ARG A 57 -1.41 -8.54 -4.80
C ARG A 57 -0.93 -8.23 -3.39
N HIS A 58 -0.49 -7.00 -3.11
CA HIS A 58 -0.13 -6.56 -1.77
C HIS A 58 -1.30 -6.70 -0.80
N PHE A 59 -2.47 -6.17 -1.16
CA PHE A 59 -3.71 -6.31 -0.41
C PHE A 59 -4.02 -7.78 -0.06
N GLN A 60 -4.00 -8.67 -1.05
CA GLN A 60 -4.28 -10.09 -0.83
C GLN A 60 -3.27 -10.75 0.11
N GLN A 61 -1.98 -10.43 -0.05
CA GLN A 61 -0.92 -10.94 0.83
C GLN A 61 -1.14 -10.46 2.27
N PHE A 62 -1.43 -9.18 2.47
CA PHE A 62 -1.64 -8.62 3.81
C PHE A 62 -2.92 -9.15 4.46
N VAL A 63 -4.01 -9.33 3.72
CA VAL A 63 -5.25 -9.97 4.22
C VAL A 63 -4.97 -11.39 4.70
N GLN A 64 -4.19 -12.17 3.94
CA GLN A 64 -3.79 -13.52 4.34
C GLN A 64 -2.96 -13.50 5.63
N MET A 65 -1.98 -12.60 5.73
CA MET A 65 -1.17 -12.45 6.96
C MET A 65 -2.00 -12.04 8.17
N TYR A 66 -2.86 -11.05 8.02
CA TYR A 66 -3.74 -10.59 9.08
C TYR A 66 -4.65 -11.71 9.58
N THR A 67 -5.22 -12.48 8.64
CA THR A 67 -6.08 -13.62 8.97
C THR A 67 -5.30 -14.71 9.71
N GLN A 68 -4.06 -15.01 9.29
CA GLN A 68 -3.20 -15.98 9.98
C GLN A 68 -2.81 -15.54 11.39
N LEU A 69 -2.56 -14.24 11.60
CA LEU A 69 -2.16 -13.70 12.90
C LEU A 69 -3.33 -13.56 13.88
N THR A 70 -4.51 -13.21 13.39
CA THR A 70 -5.65 -12.82 14.25
C THR A 70 -6.78 -13.83 14.27
N GLY A 71 -6.81 -14.77 13.31
CA GLY A 71 -7.93 -15.69 13.08
C GLY A 71 -9.19 -15.03 12.53
N ARG A 72 -9.14 -13.75 12.14
CA ARG A 72 -10.29 -12.96 11.68
C ARG A 72 -10.04 -12.37 10.31
N GLN A 73 -11.10 -12.23 9.51
CA GLN A 73 -11.03 -11.46 8.28
C GLN A 73 -10.99 -9.96 8.60
N PRO A 74 -10.15 -9.17 7.92
CA PRO A 74 -10.14 -7.72 8.06
C PRO A 74 -11.41 -7.11 7.43
N GLN A 75 -11.75 -5.89 7.83
CA GLN A 75 -12.79 -5.08 7.18
C GLN A 75 -12.15 -3.83 6.58
N PRO A 76 -11.70 -3.90 5.31
CA PRO A 76 -11.01 -2.79 4.66
C PRO A 76 -11.87 -1.53 4.63
N LYS A 77 -11.24 -0.39 4.92
CA LYS A 77 -11.86 0.93 4.93
C LYS A 77 -11.06 1.87 4.05
N ILE A 78 -11.78 2.71 3.31
CA ILE A 78 -11.17 3.82 2.59
C ILE A 78 -10.80 4.89 3.62
N LEU A 79 -9.50 5.16 3.79
CA LEU A 79 -9.00 6.13 4.76
C LEU A 79 -9.10 7.56 4.20
N GLU A 80 -8.68 7.73 2.96
CA GLU A 80 -8.73 9.01 2.26
C GLU A 80 -9.29 8.84 0.85
N ARG A 81 -10.05 9.82 0.37
CA ARG A 81 -10.67 9.74 -0.95
C ARG A 81 -9.74 10.29 -2.02
N CYS A 82 -9.47 9.45 -3.02
CA CYS A 82 -8.76 9.86 -4.23
C CYS A 82 -9.38 11.14 -4.87
N PRO A 83 -8.59 12.19 -5.12
CA PRO A 83 -9.08 13.44 -5.70
C PRO A 83 -9.83 13.26 -7.03
N ASN A 84 -10.76 14.18 -7.34
CA ASN A 84 -11.55 14.17 -8.59
C ASN A 84 -10.84 14.83 -9.78
N LYS A 85 -9.63 15.37 -9.59
CA LYS A 85 -8.85 16.03 -10.64
C LYS A 85 -7.58 15.21 -10.89
N TYR A 86 -7.31 14.87 -12.14
CA TYR A 86 -6.20 13.98 -12.51
C TYR A 86 -4.87 14.40 -11.87
N MET A 87 -4.44 15.66 -12.04
CA MET A 87 -3.18 16.14 -11.47
C MET A 87 -3.14 16.08 -9.93
N LYS A 88 -4.25 16.33 -9.26
CA LYS A 88 -4.33 16.19 -7.80
C LYS A 88 -4.29 14.72 -7.37
N GLY A 89 -4.88 13.83 -8.18
CA GLY A 89 -4.83 12.39 -7.94
C GLY A 89 -3.42 11.83 -8.13
N LEU A 90 -2.67 12.31 -9.12
CA LEU A 90 -1.26 11.93 -9.31
C LEU A 90 -0.39 12.43 -8.15
N GLU A 91 -0.59 13.66 -7.68
CA GLU A 91 0.13 14.18 -6.51
C GLU A 91 -0.21 13.37 -5.24
N PHE A 92 -1.49 13.03 -5.07
CA PHE A 92 -1.95 12.19 -3.97
C PHE A 92 -1.27 10.82 -4.01
N ALA A 93 -1.35 10.11 -5.15
CA ALA A 93 -0.73 8.80 -5.34
C ALA A 93 0.79 8.84 -5.10
N LEU A 94 1.49 9.83 -5.65
CA LEU A 94 2.92 10.01 -5.42
C LEU A 94 3.27 10.11 -3.93
N LYS A 95 2.51 10.90 -3.15
CA LYS A 95 2.77 11.07 -1.72
C LYS A 95 2.43 9.81 -0.93
N ASP A 96 1.28 9.21 -1.24
CA ASP A 96 0.81 7.96 -0.63
C ASP A 96 1.85 6.84 -0.80
N GLU A 97 2.37 6.66 -2.02
CA GLU A 97 3.41 5.67 -2.29
C GLU A 97 4.71 5.95 -1.54
N GLN A 98 5.18 7.20 -1.53
CA GLN A 98 6.40 7.57 -0.80
C GLN A 98 6.27 7.34 0.71
N GLU A 99 5.13 7.69 1.31
CA GLU A 99 4.89 7.45 2.74
C GLU A 99 4.72 5.95 3.05
N THR A 100 4.19 5.18 2.08
CA THR A 100 4.00 3.73 2.21
C THR A 100 5.33 2.98 2.19
N VAL A 101 6.32 3.42 1.40
CA VAL A 101 7.70 2.88 1.44
C VAL A 101 8.25 2.90 2.87
N ASP A 102 8.23 4.07 3.51
CA ASP A 102 8.74 4.24 4.87
C ASP A 102 7.98 3.36 5.87
N PHE A 103 6.65 3.29 5.73
CA PHE A 103 5.80 2.50 6.59
C PHE A 103 6.08 0.99 6.47
N TYR A 104 6.24 0.48 5.24
CA TYR A 104 6.50 -0.93 4.99
C TYR A 104 7.89 -1.35 5.43
N LEU A 105 8.89 -0.48 5.28
CA LEU A 105 10.23 -0.72 5.84
C LEU A 105 10.21 -0.78 7.37
N ASP A 106 9.46 0.09 8.05
CA ASP A 106 9.33 0.03 9.52
C ASP A 106 8.70 -1.28 10.00
N ILE A 107 7.65 -1.75 9.31
CA ILE A 107 7.06 -3.07 9.60
C ILE A 107 8.09 -4.18 9.39
N ALA A 108 8.81 -4.15 8.26
CA ALA A 108 9.78 -5.18 7.92
C ALA A 108 10.99 -5.25 8.86
N ASP A 109 11.37 -4.14 9.48
CA ASP A 109 12.49 -4.11 10.43
C ASP A 109 12.08 -4.60 11.83
N ARG A 110 10.79 -4.46 12.18
CA ARG A 110 10.26 -4.87 13.50
C ARG A 110 9.59 -6.25 13.50
N ALA A 111 9.26 -6.79 12.34
CA ALA A 111 8.54 -8.05 12.24
C ALA A 111 9.41 -9.24 12.71
N PRO A 112 8.87 -10.15 13.55
CA PRO A 112 9.63 -11.28 14.08
C PRO A 112 9.78 -12.42 13.06
N SER A 113 8.89 -12.52 12.07
CA SER A 113 8.87 -13.59 11.07
C SER A 113 9.62 -13.17 9.82
N GLN A 114 10.60 -13.96 9.37
CA GLN A 114 11.34 -13.71 8.12
C GLN A 114 10.39 -13.56 6.92
N TYR A 115 9.33 -14.36 6.86
CA TYR A 115 8.31 -14.26 5.81
C TYR A 115 7.69 -12.87 5.77
N ILE A 116 7.23 -12.35 6.91
CA ILE A 116 6.61 -11.01 7.00
C ILE A 116 7.62 -9.93 6.60
N ARG A 117 8.86 -10.03 7.09
CA ARG A 117 9.94 -9.08 6.76
C ARG A 117 10.19 -9.02 5.26
N GLU A 118 10.29 -10.17 4.60
CA GLU A 118 10.57 -10.23 3.17
C GLU A 118 9.40 -9.74 2.32
N THR A 119 8.16 -10.05 2.71
CA THR A 119 6.99 -9.56 1.97
C THR A 119 6.89 -8.03 2.03
N PHE A 120 7.01 -7.43 3.21
CA PHE A 120 6.96 -5.97 3.32
C PHE A 120 8.15 -5.28 2.64
N ARG A 121 9.35 -5.89 2.62
CA ARG A 121 10.49 -5.34 1.84
C ARG A 121 10.26 -5.36 0.33
N ARG A 122 9.60 -6.39 -0.19
CA ARG A 122 9.25 -6.46 -1.61
C ARG A 122 8.18 -5.43 -1.95
N ALA A 123 7.10 -5.36 -1.16
CA ALA A 123 6.07 -4.34 -1.33
C ALA A 123 6.66 -2.92 -1.28
N ALA A 124 7.53 -2.61 -0.32
CA ALA A 124 8.20 -1.31 -0.27
C ALA A 124 9.05 -0.99 -1.52
N ALA A 125 9.67 -1.99 -2.14
CA ALA A 125 10.42 -1.79 -3.38
C ALA A 125 9.49 -1.52 -4.58
N ASP A 126 8.34 -2.19 -4.62
CA ASP A 126 7.30 -1.97 -5.61
C ASP A 126 6.68 -0.57 -5.43
N GLU A 127 6.35 -0.14 -4.21
CA GLU A 127 5.83 1.21 -3.91
C GLU A 127 6.82 2.31 -4.32
N GLN A 128 8.12 2.09 -4.10
CA GLN A 128 9.12 3.05 -4.54
C GLN A 128 9.13 3.19 -6.08
N ASN A 129 8.91 2.11 -6.82
CA ASN A 129 8.76 2.14 -8.28
C ASN A 129 7.46 2.85 -8.68
N HIS A 130 6.35 2.58 -7.99
CA HIS A 130 5.05 3.23 -8.20
C HIS A 130 5.15 4.75 -8.01
N ALA A 131 5.77 5.20 -6.91
CA ALA A 131 6.05 6.60 -6.65
C ALA A 131 6.80 7.26 -7.81
N VAL A 132 7.85 6.61 -8.34
CA VAL A 132 8.62 7.14 -9.47
C VAL A 132 7.76 7.28 -10.73
N TRP A 133 6.87 6.32 -11.01
CA TRP A 133 5.92 6.43 -12.12
C TRP A 133 4.94 7.58 -11.93
N PHE A 134 4.34 7.74 -10.75
CA PHE A 134 3.43 8.84 -10.47
C PHE A 134 4.13 10.20 -10.54
N LEU A 135 5.39 10.29 -10.10
CA LEU A 135 6.22 11.48 -10.29
C LEU A 135 6.44 11.79 -11.78
N TYR A 136 6.77 10.78 -12.59
CA TYR A 136 6.92 10.95 -14.03
C TYR A 136 5.62 11.45 -14.69
N PHE A 137 4.47 10.88 -14.35
CA PHE A 137 3.19 11.34 -14.89
C PHE A 137 2.85 12.76 -14.42
N PHE A 138 3.13 13.07 -13.15
CA PHE A 138 2.88 14.39 -12.58
C PHE A 138 3.74 15.47 -13.23
N THR A 139 5.02 15.19 -13.45
CA THR A 139 5.93 16.12 -14.14
C THR A 139 5.53 16.32 -15.60
N LYS A 140 5.24 15.23 -16.31
CA LYS A 140 4.78 15.27 -17.71
C LYS A 140 3.46 16.00 -17.91
N GLY A 141 2.55 15.94 -16.93
CA GLY A 141 1.26 16.64 -16.99
C GLY A 141 1.34 18.15 -16.73
N ARG A 142 2.50 18.68 -16.34
CA ARG A 142 2.74 20.12 -16.10
C ARG A 142 3.52 20.80 -17.22
N SER A 143 4.21 20.03 -18.05
CA SER A 143 4.86 20.46 -19.29
C SER A 143 3.87 20.55 -20.44
#